data_AF-A0AAW5B0C8-F1
#
_entry.id   AF-A0AAW5B0C8-F1
#
_cell.length_a   1.000
_cell.length_b   1.000
_cell.length_c   1.000
_cell.angle_alpha   90.00
_cell.angle_beta   90.00
_cell.angle_gamma   90.00
#
_symmetry.space_group_name_H-M   'P 1'
#
loop_
_entity.id
_entity.type
_entity.pdbx_description
1 polymer ?
#
loop_
_entity_poly.entity_id
_entity_poly.type
_entity_poly.pdbx_seq_one_letter_code
_entity_poly.pdbx_strand_id
1 'polypeptide(L)'
;MSGPPVSTALTVQLTLYIGDAVGQKVFSTLTVDAKGVGTNINRAYINAFRAINGNNVKIQEFIREGKEKIISWYNSNYRQILVKAQKSASMHEYDAALYYVTSIPECCAGYEEASKLIDTYYTQYVNYNCQLIMQYARSEWAKSPDAEGASKALDWLVFIEPGSSCEGEAKALYNEVKQKVTSDWDFENREKYKDEAGLKKQRIEAARAIGVAFGNGQQPVTTNITWLH
;
A
#
# COMPACT_ATOMS: atom_id res chain seq x y z
N MET A 1 -48.52 -42.58 13.08
CA MET A 1 -47.09 -42.93 13.03
C MET A 1 -46.41 -41.95 12.10
N SER A 2 -45.57 -41.05 12.62
CA SER A 2 -44.74 -40.15 11.81
C SER A 2 -43.61 -40.97 11.15
N GLY A 3 -43.46 -40.85 9.83
CA GLY A 3 -42.43 -41.55 9.06
C GLY A 3 -41.00 -41.18 9.47
N PRO A 4 -40.00 -41.96 9.06
CA PRO A 4 -38.61 -41.73 9.45
C PRO A 4 -38.15 -40.32 9.06
N PRO A 5 -37.38 -39.64 9.91
CA PRO A 5 -36.94 -38.27 9.65
C PRO A 5 -36.14 -38.21 8.34
N VAL A 6 -36.61 -37.37 7.42
CA VAL A 6 -35.95 -37.15 6.14
C VAL A 6 -34.72 -36.26 6.37
N SER A 7 -33.56 -36.70 5.89
CA SER A 7 -32.33 -35.92 5.90
C SER A 7 -31.81 -35.73 4.48
N THR A 8 -31.16 -34.58 4.25
CA THR A 8 -30.45 -34.27 3.02
C THR A 8 -28.96 -34.40 3.29
N ALA A 9 -28.26 -35.20 2.49
CA ALA A 9 -26.81 -35.33 2.50
C ALA A 9 -26.23 -34.74 1.21
N LEU A 10 -25.14 -33.98 1.33
CA LEU A 10 -24.40 -33.47 0.19
C LEU A 10 -22.89 -33.56 0.42
N THR A 11 -22.16 -33.63 -0.68
CA THR A 11 -20.72 -33.43 -0.75
C THR A 11 -20.47 -32.23 -1.66
N VAL A 12 -19.70 -31.26 -1.18
CA VAL A 12 -19.26 -30.10 -1.94
C VAL A 12 -17.75 -30.12 -2.07
N GLN A 13 -17.25 -29.69 -3.22
CA GLN A 13 -15.83 -29.41 -3.40
C GLN A 13 -15.59 -27.94 -3.17
N LEU A 14 -14.67 -27.63 -2.26
CA LEU A 14 -14.18 -26.29 -2.02
C LEU A 14 -12.75 -26.20 -2.53
N THR A 15 -12.49 -25.23 -3.41
CA THR A 15 -11.13 -24.89 -3.82
C THR A 15 -10.72 -23.57 -3.19
N LEU A 16 -9.58 -23.59 -2.48
CA LEU A 16 -8.94 -22.44 -1.84
C LEU A 16 -7.69 -22.06 -2.62
N TYR A 17 -7.47 -20.75 -2.78
CA TYR A 17 -6.29 -20.20 -3.45
C TYR A 17 -5.56 -19.24 -2.51
N ILE A 18 -4.23 -19.29 -2.52
CA ILE A 18 -3.36 -18.24 -1.98
C ILE A 18 -2.64 -17.65 -3.18
N GLY A 19 -2.84 -16.36 -3.43
CA GLY A 19 -2.33 -15.69 -4.62
C GLY A 19 -2.17 -14.19 -4.44
N ASP A 20 -1.39 -13.60 -5.34
CA ASP A 20 -1.33 -12.17 -5.58
C ASP A 20 -2.40 -11.79 -6.62
N ALA A 21 -3.39 -11.01 -6.19
CA ALA A 21 -4.49 -10.58 -7.04
C ALA A 21 -4.10 -9.49 -8.05
N VAL A 22 -3.06 -8.69 -7.73
CA VAL A 22 -2.58 -7.62 -8.61
C VAL A 22 -1.70 -8.22 -9.71
N GLY A 23 -0.73 -9.05 -9.33
CA GLY A 23 0.13 -9.78 -10.26
C GLY A 23 -0.51 -11.02 -10.89
N GLN A 24 -1.78 -11.32 -10.58
CA GLN A 24 -2.54 -12.49 -11.04
C GLN A 24 -1.75 -13.80 -10.91
N LYS A 25 -1.17 -14.02 -9.72
CA LYS A 25 -0.30 -15.16 -9.46
C LYS A 25 -0.88 -16.04 -8.37
N VAL A 26 -1.19 -17.28 -8.69
CA VAL A 26 -1.49 -18.30 -7.68
C VAL A 26 -0.18 -18.88 -7.13
N PHE A 27 0.00 -18.86 -5.81
CA PHE A 27 1.11 -19.53 -5.13
C PHE A 27 0.73 -20.93 -4.67
N SER A 28 -0.49 -21.12 -4.17
CA SER A 28 -0.96 -22.41 -3.70
C SER A 28 -2.45 -22.59 -3.97
N THR A 29 -2.85 -23.83 -4.23
CA THR A 29 -4.24 -24.25 -4.41
C THR A 29 -4.51 -25.48 -3.55
N LEU A 30 -5.66 -25.52 -2.88
CA LEU A 30 -6.14 -26.69 -2.14
C LEU A 30 -7.59 -26.97 -2.51
N THR A 31 -7.91 -28.18 -2.94
CA THR A 31 -9.29 -28.66 -3.05
C THR A 31 -9.60 -29.63 -1.93
N VAL A 32 -10.68 -29.37 -1.19
CA VAL A 32 -11.18 -30.25 -0.12
C VAL A 32 -12.65 -30.58 -0.35
N ASP A 33 -13.00 -31.84 -0.11
CA ASP A 33 -14.39 -32.26 -0.01
C ASP A 33 -14.92 -31.87 1.38
N ALA A 34 -16.00 -31.09 1.40
CA ALA A 34 -16.79 -30.80 2.58
C ALA A 34 -18.13 -31.53 2.49
N LYS A 35 -18.42 -32.34 3.51
CA LYS A 35 -19.63 -33.16 3.58
C LYS A 35 -20.56 -32.63 4.65
N GLY A 36 -21.84 -32.55 4.35
CA GLY A 36 -22.84 -32.04 5.29
C GLY A 36 -24.14 -32.80 5.19
N VAL A 37 -24.72 -33.07 6.36
CA VAL A 37 -26.05 -33.68 6.49
C VAL A 37 -26.93 -32.72 7.28
N GLY A 38 -28.16 -32.48 6.83
CA GLY A 38 -29.10 -31.57 7.47
C GLY A 38 -30.54 -31.96 7.25
N THR A 39 -31.45 -31.34 8.01
CA THR A 39 -32.91 -31.53 7.85
C THR A 39 -33.47 -30.92 6.57
N ASN A 40 -32.66 -30.13 5.86
CA ASN A 40 -32.91 -29.60 4.52
C ASN A 40 -31.56 -29.24 3.84
N ILE A 41 -31.62 -28.84 2.56
CA ILE A 41 -30.44 -28.51 1.77
C ILE A 41 -29.59 -27.38 2.36
N ASN A 42 -30.22 -26.32 2.89
CA ASN A 42 -29.50 -25.18 3.51
C ASN A 42 -28.74 -25.62 4.76
N ARG A 43 -29.34 -26.48 5.60
CA ARG A 43 -28.68 -27.05 6.78
C ARG A 43 -27.53 -27.99 6.39
N ALA A 44 -27.68 -28.76 5.31
CA ALA A 44 -26.62 -29.61 4.80
C ALA A 44 -25.42 -28.79 4.31
N TYR A 45 -25.63 -27.66 3.62
CA TYR A 45 -24.55 -26.74 3.22
C TYR A 45 -23.85 -26.09 4.43
N ILE A 46 -24.61 -25.54 5.38
CA ILE A 46 -24.04 -24.94 6.61
C ILE A 46 -23.16 -25.96 7.34
N ASN A 47 -23.63 -27.20 7.47
CA ASN A 47 -22.88 -28.25 8.14
C ASN A 47 -21.64 -28.69 7.35
N ALA A 48 -21.70 -28.71 6.01
CA ALA A 48 -20.53 -28.96 5.18
C ALA A 48 -19.45 -27.88 5.38
N PHE A 49 -19.84 -26.60 5.39
CA PHE A 49 -18.88 -25.51 5.53
C PHE A 49 -18.28 -25.40 6.93
N ARG A 50 -18.96 -25.89 7.99
CA ARG A 50 -18.37 -25.95 9.35
C ARG A 50 -17.11 -26.82 9.44
N ALA A 51 -16.93 -27.77 8.52
CA ALA A 51 -15.71 -28.57 8.42
C ALA A 51 -14.49 -27.75 7.95
N ILE A 52 -14.72 -26.56 7.40
CA ILE A 52 -13.70 -25.60 6.99
C ILE A 52 -13.44 -24.68 8.19
N ASN A 53 -12.50 -25.07 9.03
CA ASN A 53 -12.11 -24.26 10.18
C ASN A 53 -10.61 -24.37 10.42
N GLY A 54 -10.09 -23.51 11.32
CA GLY A 54 -8.67 -23.40 11.61
C GLY A 54 -8.01 -24.66 12.20
N ASN A 55 -8.79 -25.68 12.61
CA ASN A 55 -8.27 -26.96 13.11
C ASN A 55 -8.11 -28.01 12.01
N ASN A 56 -8.51 -27.71 10.76
CA ASN A 56 -8.36 -28.63 9.65
C ASN A 56 -6.89 -28.70 9.22
N VAL A 57 -6.25 -29.84 9.46
CA VAL A 57 -4.81 -30.08 9.18
C VAL A 57 -4.45 -29.77 7.72
N LYS A 58 -5.30 -30.15 6.76
CA LYS A 58 -5.05 -29.86 5.33
C LYS A 58 -5.03 -28.36 5.03
N ILE A 59 -5.89 -27.59 5.70
CA ILE A 59 -5.95 -26.14 5.56
C ILE A 59 -4.74 -25.48 6.24
N GLN A 60 -4.34 -25.97 7.41
CA GLN A 60 -3.14 -25.49 8.11
C GLN A 60 -1.88 -25.73 7.27
N GLU A 61 -1.74 -26.92 6.70
CA GLU A 61 -0.62 -27.29 5.84
C GLU A 61 -0.62 -26.47 4.55
N PHE A 62 -1.78 -26.29 3.91
CA PHE A 62 -1.95 -25.40 2.76
C PHE A 62 -1.48 -23.97 3.03
N ILE A 63 -1.82 -23.40 4.19
CA ILE A 63 -1.36 -22.06 4.58
C ILE A 63 0.16 -22.03 4.80
N ARG A 64 0.72 -23.05 5.47
CA ARG A 64 2.17 -23.17 5.71
C ARG A 64 2.93 -23.22 4.38
N GLU A 65 2.55 -24.13 3.50
CA GLU A 65 3.17 -24.27 2.17
C GLU A 65 2.97 -23.02 1.31
N GLY A 66 1.79 -22.39 1.38
CA GLY A 66 1.51 -21.13 0.69
C GLY A 66 2.48 -20.03 1.09
N LYS A 67 2.75 -19.86 2.40
CA LYS A 67 3.73 -18.90 2.92
C LYS A 67 5.14 -19.21 2.41
N GLU A 68 5.55 -20.48 2.44
CA GLU A 68 6.87 -20.91 1.93
C GLU A 68 7.02 -20.61 0.44
N LYS A 69 5.99 -20.86 -0.37
CA LYS A 69 5.98 -20.56 -1.81
C LYS A 69 6.01 -19.06 -2.10
N ILE A 70 5.32 -18.24 -1.30
CA ILE A 70 5.40 -16.77 -1.39
C ILE A 70 6.83 -16.30 -1.14
N ILE A 71 7.43 -16.73 -0.02
CA ILE A 71 8.81 -16.36 0.35
C ILE A 71 9.79 -16.81 -0.73
N SER A 72 9.67 -18.06 -1.19
CA SER A 72 10.50 -18.61 -2.26
C SER A 72 10.42 -17.75 -3.54
N TRP A 73 9.20 -17.36 -3.94
CA TRP A 73 9.04 -16.52 -5.11
C TRP A 73 9.71 -15.16 -4.95
N TYR A 74 9.49 -14.45 -3.85
CA TYR A 74 10.16 -13.17 -3.63
C TYR A 74 11.68 -13.32 -3.58
N ASN A 75 12.20 -14.34 -2.89
CA ASN A 75 13.63 -14.63 -2.84
C ASN A 75 14.24 -14.89 -4.23
N SER A 76 13.49 -15.52 -5.15
CA SER A 76 13.95 -15.75 -6.53
C SER A 76 13.75 -14.55 -7.47
N ASN A 77 12.84 -13.62 -7.15
CA ASN A 77 12.40 -12.58 -8.08
C ASN A 77 12.73 -11.15 -7.63
N TYR A 78 13.17 -10.92 -6.39
CA TYR A 78 13.34 -9.57 -5.83
C TYR A 78 14.24 -8.68 -6.70
N ARG A 79 15.31 -9.23 -7.31
CA ARG A 79 16.19 -8.44 -8.19
C ARG A 79 15.45 -7.83 -9.37
N GLN A 80 14.50 -8.55 -9.97
CA GLN A 80 13.68 -8.00 -11.05
C GLN A 80 12.73 -6.91 -10.55
N ILE A 81 12.22 -7.05 -9.33
CA ILE A 81 11.40 -6.02 -8.68
C ILE A 81 12.23 -4.74 -8.46
N LEU A 82 13.48 -4.88 -7.99
CA LEU A 82 14.39 -3.74 -7.81
C LEU A 82 14.72 -3.04 -9.12
N VAL A 83 14.92 -3.77 -10.22
CA VAL A 83 15.12 -3.18 -11.55
C VAL A 83 13.90 -2.37 -12.00
N LYS A 84 12.68 -2.87 -11.75
CA LYS A 84 11.45 -2.09 -12.03
C LYS A 84 11.39 -0.81 -11.20
N ALA A 85 11.74 -0.90 -9.91
CA ALA A 85 11.79 0.26 -9.04
C ALA A 85 12.78 1.32 -9.53
N GLN A 86 13.99 0.88 -9.90
CA GLN A 86 15.02 1.77 -10.43
C GLN A 86 14.57 2.45 -11.72
N LYS A 87 13.93 1.71 -12.64
CA LYS A 87 13.39 2.27 -13.87
C LYS A 87 12.33 3.33 -13.59
N SER A 88 11.36 3.05 -12.72
CA SER A 88 10.34 4.04 -12.33
C SER A 88 10.95 5.28 -11.68
N ALA A 89 11.90 5.11 -10.76
CA ALA A 89 12.60 6.23 -10.14
C ALA A 89 13.35 7.10 -11.16
N SER A 90 13.98 6.47 -12.17
CA SER A 90 14.68 7.21 -13.24
C SER A 90 13.75 8.03 -14.14
N MET A 91 12.45 7.73 -14.13
CA MET A 91 11.41 8.47 -14.84
C MET A 91 10.66 9.45 -13.93
N HIS A 92 11.15 9.66 -12.70
CA HIS A 92 10.48 10.42 -11.63
C HIS A 92 9.10 9.86 -11.22
N GLU A 93 8.80 8.60 -11.57
CA GLU A 93 7.60 7.87 -11.14
C GLU A 93 7.84 7.28 -9.74
N TYR A 94 8.04 8.15 -8.76
CA TYR A 94 8.47 7.73 -7.43
C TYR A 94 7.42 6.90 -6.68
N ASP A 95 6.13 7.15 -6.89
CA ASP A 95 5.07 6.33 -6.28
C ASP A 95 5.16 4.86 -6.72
N ALA A 96 5.41 4.64 -8.01
CA ALA A 96 5.63 3.31 -8.58
C ALA A 96 6.95 2.70 -8.08
N ALA A 97 8.01 3.50 -7.99
CA ALA A 97 9.29 3.04 -7.44
C ALA A 97 9.12 2.56 -5.99
N LEU A 98 8.44 3.35 -5.15
CA LEU A 98 8.13 3.05 -3.76
C LEU A 98 7.23 1.82 -3.64
N TYR A 99 6.23 1.66 -4.51
CA TYR A 99 5.42 0.44 -4.59
C TYR A 99 6.28 -0.81 -4.76
N TYR A 100 7.20 -0.82 -5.72
CA TYR A 100 8.05 -1.99 -5.97
C TYR A 100 9.01 -2.30 -4.81
N VAL A 101 9.68 -1.31 -4.22
CA VAL A 101 10.62 -1.61 -3.11
C VAL A 101 9.89 -1.98 -1.81
N THR A 102 8.68 -1.46 -1.59
CA THR A 102 7.88 -1.80 -0.40
C THR A 102 7.10 -3.10 -0.55
N SER A 103 6.94 -3.64 -1.76
CA SER A 103 6.27 -4.93 -1.99
C SER A 103 7.11 -6.13 -1.54
N ILE A 104 8.43 -5.96 -1.33
CA ILE A 104 9.32 -7.04 -0.89
C ILE A 104 9.14 -7.25 0.64
N PRO A 105 8.66 -8.43 1.08
CA PRO A 105 8.36 -8.67 2.49
C PRO A 105 9.63 -8.70 3.37
N GLU A 106 9.50 -8.30 4.63
CA GLU A 106 10.60 -8.26 5.61
C GLU A 106 11.30 -9.61 5.83
N CYS A 107 10.58 -10.72 5.65
CA CYS A 107 11.10 -12.07 5.81
C CYS A 107 11.87 -12.60 4.58
N CYS A 108 11.96 -11.83 3.50
CA CYS A 108 12.60 -12.25 2.25
C CYS A 108 14.04 -11.73 2.16
N ALA A 109 14.90 -12.47 1.47
CA ALA A 109 16.33 -12.19 1.31
C ALA A 109 16.62 -10.81 0.69
N GLY A 110 15.73 -10.33 -0.18
CA GLY A 110 15.87 -9.02 -0.83
C GLY A 110 15.51 -7.82 0.04
N TYR A 111 15.00 -8.03 1.26
CA TYR A 111 14.46 -6.95 2.08
C TYR A 111 15.50 -5.89 2.46
N GLU A 112 16.72 -6.30 2.83
CA GLU A 112 17.75 -5.34 3.23
C GLU A 112 18.12 -4.39 2.09
N GLU A 113 18.24 -4.92 0.87
CA GLU A 113 18.53 -4.15 -0.34
C GLU A 113 17.36 -3.22 -0.69
N ALA A 114 16.14 -3.75 -0.67
CA ALA A 114 14.93 -2.97 -0.88
C ALA A 114 14.79 -1.83 0.15
N SER A 115 15.08 -2.11 1.42
CA SER A 115 14.99 -1.12 2.50
C SER A 115 15.96 0.05 2.33
N LYS A 116 17.16 -0.18 1.78
CA LYS A 116 18.10 0.91 1.45
C LYS A 116 17.55 1.79 0.31
N LEU A 117 16.91 1.17 -0.67
CA LEU A 117 16.29 1.88 -1.79
C LEU A 117 15.01 2.64 -1.38
N ILE A 118 14.25 2.17 -0.38
CA ILE A 118 13.11 2.91 0.18
C ILE A 118 13.52 4.31 0.62
N ASP A 119 14.57 4.43 1.44
CA ASP A 119 15.02 5.74 1.93
C ASP A 119 15.54 6.63 0.79
N THR A 120 16.23 6.03 -0.19
CA THR A 120 16.72 6.72 -1.38
C THR A 120 15.56 7.31 -2.20
N TYR A 121 14.58 6.48 -2.58
CA TYR A 121 13.47 6.90 -3.42
C TYR A 121 12.49 7.81 -2.68
N TYR A 122 12.29 7.60 -1.38
CA TYR A 122 11.47 8.51 -0.57
C TYR A 122 12.10 9.90 -0.48
N THR A 123 13.42 9.97 -0.27
CA THR A 123 14.14 11.26 -0.27
C THR A 123 14.03 11.96 -1.63
N GLN A 124 14.16 11.20 -2.73
CA GLN A 124 14.00 11.76 -4.08
C GLN A 124 12.56 12.24 -4.34
N TYR A 125 11.55 11.46 -3.94
CA TYR A 125 10.13 11.83 -3.99
C TYR A 125 9.87 13.15 -3.27
N VAL A 126 10.31 13.24 -2.01
CA VAL A 126 10.16 14.44 -1.18
C VAL A 126 10.81 15.65 -1.84
N ASN A 127 12.04 15.49 -2.33
CA ASN A 127 12.76 16.58 -2.99
C ASN A 127 12.13 17.01 -4.30
N TYR A 128 11.65 16.07 -5.12
CA TYR A 128 10.96 16.35 -6.37
C TYR A 128 9.65 17.11 -6.12
N ASN A 129 8.83 16.64 -5.19
CA ASN A 129 7.59 17.30 -4.81
C ASN A 129 7.84 18.68 -4.22
N CYS A 130 8.88 18.85 -3.40
CA CYS A 130 9.28 20.16 -2.88
C CYS A 130 9.45 21.18 -4.01
N GLN A 131 10.22 20.81 -5.05
CA GLN A 131 10.46 21.69 -6.19
C GLN A 131 9.18 22.00 -6.97
N LEU A 132 8.33 21.00 -7.19
CA LEU A 132 7.05 21.20 -7.87
C LEU A 132 6.11 22.12 -7.08
N ILE A 133 6.00 21.90 -5.77
CA ILE A 133 5.21 22.75 -4.86
C ILE A 133 5.74 24.18 -4.87
N MET A 134 7.06 24.37 -4.83
CA MET A 134 7.67 25.70 -4.91
C MET A 134 7.35 26.41 -6.24
N GLN A 135 7.32 25.69 -7.36
CA GLN A 135 6.91 26.27 -8.64
C GLN A 135 5.46 26.76 -8.60
N TYR A 136 4.54 25.96 -8.05
CA TYR A 136 3.14 26.37 -7.90
C TYR A 136 2.99 27.57 -6.95
N ALA A 137 3.63 27.52 -5.78
CA ALA A 137 3.59 28.60 -4.80
C ALA A 137 4.11 29.92 -5.38
N ARG A 138 5.26 29.89 -6.08
CA ARG A 138 5.83 31.07 -6.74
C ARG A 138 4.95 31.57 -7.88
N SER A 139 4.29 30.67 -8.62
CA SER A 139 3.37 31.04 -9.69
C SER A 139 2.15 31.79 -9.15
N GLU A 140 1.53 31.30 -8.07
CA GLU A 140 0.40 31.97 -7.42
C GLU A 140 0.79 33.36 -6.90
N TRP A 141 1.96 33.46 -6.26
CA TRP A 141 2.49 34.74 -5.80
C TRP A 141 2.77 35.72 -6.94
N ALA A 142 3.39 35.25 -8.03
CA ALA A 142 3.72 36.10 -9.17
C ALA A 142 2.49 36.61 -9.93
N LYS A 143 1.38 35.85 -9.94
CA LYS A 143 0.10 36.26 -10.57
C LYS A 143 -0.56 37.41 -9.83
N SER A 144 -0.53 37.39 -8.49
CA SER A 144 -1.19 38.38 -7.63
C SER A 144 -0.36 38.66 -6.39
N PRO A 145 0.56 39.65 -6.42
CA PRO A 145 1.45 39.94 -5.30
C PRO A 145 0.76 40.74 -4.17
N ASP A 146 -0.42 40.28 -3.77
CA ASP A 146 -1.30 40.84 -2.75
C ASP A 146 -1.78 39.77 -1.75
N ALA A 147 -2.75 40.11 -0.90
CA ALA A 147 -3.23 39.19 0.13
C ALA A 147 -3.81 37.89 -0.44
N GLU A 148 -4.46 37.93 -1.61
CA GLU A 148 -5.06 36.76 -2.23
C GLU A 148 -4.01 35.79 -2.77
N GLY A 149 -3.04 36.28 -3.55
CA GLY A 149 -1.97 35.42 -4.05
C GLY A 149 -1.02 34.95 -2.95
N ALA A 150 -0.83 35.75 -1.88
CA ALA A 150 -0.12 35.31 -0.69
C ALA A 150 -0.81 34.12 0.00
N SER A 151 -2.14 34.18 0.17
CA SER A 151 -2.91 33.06 0.74
C SER A 151 -2.75 31.79 -0.10
N LYS A 152 -2.92 31.88 -1.42
CA LYS A 152 -2.78 30.73 -2.34
C LYS A 152 -1.36 30.15 -2.34
N ALA A 153 -0.35 31.00 -2.28
CA ALA A 153 1.03 30.55 -2.17
C ALA A 153 1.26 29.78 -0.85
N LEU A 154 0.69 30.24 0.27
CA LEU A 154 0.78 29.55 1.56
C LEU A 154 0.07 28.19 1.56
N ASP A 155 -1.08 28.07 0.88
CA ASP A 155 -1.81 26.81 0.69
C ASP A 155 -0.98 25.74 -0.05
N TRP A 156 0.00 26.15 -0.85
CA TRP A 156 0.97 25.24 -1.44
C TRP A 156 2.08 24.87 -0.46
N LEU A 157 2.66 25.87 0.24
CA LEU A 157 3.82 25.67 1.10
C LEU A 157 3.58 24.72 2.28
N VAL A 158 2.34 24.55 2.73
CA VAL A 158 1.98 23.58 3.80
C VAL A 158 2.29 22.12 3.42
N PHE A 159 2.36 21.80 2.13
CA PHE A 159 2.69 20.45 1.65
C PHE A 159 4.19 20.16 1.61
N ILE A 160 5.05 21.15 1.85
CA ILE A 160 6.50 20.93 1.86
C ILE A 160 6.89 20.11 3.08
N GLU A 161 7.53 18.97 2.84
CA GLU A 161 8.02 18.12 3.92
C GLU A 161 9.27 18.71 4.58
N PRO A 162 9.35 18.69 5.92
CA PRO A 162 10.57 18.88 6.69
C PRO A 162 11.76 18.06 6.16
N GLY A 163 12.94 18.68 6.04
CA GLY A 163 14.16 18.02 5.57
C GLY A 163 14.24 17.82 4.06
N SER A 164 13.26 18.33 3.30
CA SER A 164 13.32 18.41 1.84
C SER A 164 14.38 19.41 1.38
N SER A 165 14.88 19.20 0.16
CA SER A 165 15.95 20.03 -0.42
C SER A 165 15.59 21.50 -0.55
N CYS A 166 14.30 21.85 -0.65
CA CYS A 166 13.84 23.22 -0.84
C CYS A 166 13.32 23.88 0.44
N GLU A 167 13.49 23.26 1.61
CA GLU A 167 12.99 23.79 2.89
C GLU A 167 13.46 25.23 3.17
N GLY A 168 14.72 25.54 2.85
CA GLY A 168 15.26 26.90 3.01
C GLY A 168 14.55 27.92 2.12
N GLU A 169 14.29 27.57 0.87
CA GLU A 169 13.57 28.43 -0.08
C GLU A 169 12.11 28.62 0.30
N ALA A 170 11.46 27.55 0.76
CA ALA A 170 10.09 27.58 1.26
C ALA A 170 9.95 28.56 2.43
N LYS A 171 10.88 28.52 3.39
CA LYS A 171 10.93 29.46 4.51
C LYS A 171 11.16 30.90 4.04
N ALA A 172 11.96 31.11 3.01
CA ALA A 172 12.18 32.44 2.45
C ALA A 172 10.91 32.99 1.80
N LEU A 173 10.25 32.22 0.92
CA LEU A 173 8.99 32.63 0.28
C LEU A 173 7.88 32.85 1.30
N TYR A 174 7.76 31.97 2.30
CA TYR A 174 6.84 32.14 3.42
C TYR A 174 7.03 33.50 4.11
N ASN A 175 8.28 33.88 4.42
CA ASN A 175 8.58 35.14 5.09
C ASN A 175 8.32 36.38 4.22
N GLU A 176 8.38 36.23 2.90
CA GLU A 176 8.03 37.27 1.93
C GLU A 176 6.51 37.47 1.89
N VAL A 177 5.75 36.41 1.64
CA VAL A 177 4.29 36.50 1.41
C VAL A 177 3.49 36.77 2.69
N LYS A 178 3.95 36.31 3.86
CA LYS A 178 3.24 36.51 5.13
C LYS A 178 3.05 37.99 5.48
N GLN A 179 3.92 38.88 4.99
CA GLN A 179 3.81 40.33 5.23
C GLN A 179 2.55 40.94 4.59
N LYS A 180 1.89 40.20 3.69
CA LYS A 180 0.68 40.62 2.98
C LYS A 180 -0.60 40.00 3.54
N VAL A 181 -0.50 39.07 4.49
CA VAL A 181 -1.65 38.38 5.11
C VAL A 181 -1.78 38.87 6.56
N THR A 182 -2.98 39.29 6.97
CA THR A 182 -3.21 40.03 8.23
C THR A 182 -3.70 39.18 9.40
N SER A 183 -3.86 37.86 9.26
CA SER A 183 -4.40 36.99 10.32
C SER A 183 -3.51 35.78 10.65
N ASP A 184 -2.98 35.76 11.87
CA ASP A 184 -2.68 34.64 12.79
C ASP A 184 -2.44 33.22 12.23
N TRP A 185 -1.68 33.06 11.14
CA TRP A 185 -1.11 31.75 10.78
C TRP A 185 -0.04 31.28 11.78
N ASP A 186 0.40 32.15 12.69
CA ASP A 186 1.60 31.97 13.50
C ASP A 186 1.50 30.91 14.63
N PHE A 187 0.35 30.24 14.83
CA PHE A 187 0.16 29.23 15.89
C PHE A 187 -0.03 27.77 15.42
N GLU A 188 -0.66 27.48 14.28
CA GLU A 188 -1.15 26.12 14.00
C GLU A 188 -0.17 25.16 13.26
N ASN A 189 0.95 25.63 12.69
CA ASN A 189 1.80 24.80 11.82
C ASN A 189 3.27 24.60 12.25
N ARG A 190 3.62 24.92 13.52
CA ARG A 190 5.02 24.92 13.99
C ARG A 190 5.42 23.79 14.96
N GLU A 191 4.89 22.59 14.81
CA GLU A 191 5.54 21.37 15.37
C GLU A 191 5.53 20.21 14.37
N LYS A 192 6.35 20.28 13.32
CA LYS A 192 6.61 19.12 12.44
C LYS A 192 8.04 18.56 12.56
N TYR A 193 8.81 19.03 13.55
CA TYR A 193 10.21 18.65 13.75
C TYR A 193 10.41 18.06 15.15
N LYS A 194 10.34 16.74 15.28
CA LYS A 194 10.91 16.02 16.43
C LYS A 194 11.58 14.72 15.96
N ASP A 195 12.81 14.54 16.45
CA ASP A 195 13.69 13.37 16.49
C ASP A 195 13.99 12.57 15.21
N GLU A 196 15.25 12.63 14.78
CA GLU A 196 15.83 11.87 13.67
C GLU A 196 15.70 10.34 13.80
N ALA A 197 15.68 9.80 15.02
CA ALA A 197 15.55 8.36 15.26
C ALA A 197 14.12 7.84 14.98
N GLY A 198 13.09 8.69 15.10
CA GLY A 198 11.70 8.36 14.74
C GLY A 198 11.46 8.45 13.23
N LEU A 199 12.20 9.32 12.53
CA LEU A 199 12.00 9.60 11.10
C LEU A 199 12.20 8.38 10.21
N LYS A 200 13.16 7.50 10.49
CA LYS A 200 13.44 6.37 9.59
C LYS A 200 12.28 5.37 9.52
N LYS A 201 11.67 5.03 10.67
CA LYS A 201 10.50 4.15 10.71
C LYS A 201 9.30 4.83 10.06
N GLN A 202 9.08 6.11 10.36
CA GLN A 202 8.00 6.90 9.77
C GLN A 202 8.15 7.03 8.24
N ARG A 203 9.37 7.20 7.72
CA ARG A 203 9.64 7.23 6.27
C ARG A 203 9.31 5.92 5.59
N ILE A 204 9.67 4.78 6.19
CA ILE A 204 9.30 3.47 5.66
C ILE A 204 7.79 3.29 5.67
N GLU A 205 7.10 3.70 6.73
CA GLU A 205 5.64 3.65 6.82
C GLU A 205 4.96 4.59 5.81
N ALA A 206 5.48 5.81 5.62
CA ALA A 206 5.01 6.76 4.62
C ALA A 206 5.22 6.22 3.19
N ALA A 207 6.41 5.69 2.89
CA ALA A 207 6.72 5.02 1.64
C ALA A 207 5.77 3.83 1.38
N ARG A 208 5.48 3.02 2.40
CA ARG A 208 4.50 1.92 2.31
C ARG A 208 3.11 2.46 2.02
N ALA A 209 2.68 3.54 2.66
CA ALA A 209 1.37 4.14 2.41
C ALA A 209 1.25 4.63 0.96
N ILE A 210 2.29 5.28 0.43
CA ILE A 210 2.36 5.70 -0.98
C ILE A 210 2.27 4.47 -1.91
N GLY A 211 3.07 3.43 -1.65
CA GLY A 211 3.07 2.20 -2.43
C GLY A 211 1.69 1.51 -2.43
N VAL A 212 1.04 1.43 -1.26
CA VAL A 212 -0.32 0.86 -1.13
C VAL A 212 -1.34 1.67 -1.90
N ALA A 213 -1.30 3.01 -1.82
CA ALA A 213 -2.20 3.87 -2.57
C ALA A 213 -2.05 3.66 -4.08
N PHE A 214 -0.81 3.60 -4.57
CA PHE A 214 -0.52 3.31 -5.97
C PHE A 214 -1.07 1.93 -6.38
N GLY A 215 -0.76 0.88 -5.59
CA GLY A 215 -1.20 -0.49 -5.87
C GLY A 215 -2.73 -0.65 -5.87
N ASN A 216 -3.44 0.03 -4.96
CA ASN A 216 -4.90 0.03 -4.93
C ASN A 216 -5.50 0.72 -6.17
N GLY A 217 -4.87 1.77 -6.67
CA GLY A 217 -5.28 2.43 -7.92
C GLY A 217 -5.13 1.54 -9.17
N GLN A 218 -4.36 0.45 -9.09
CA GLN A 218 -4.16 -0.52 -10.17
C GLN A 218 -5.15 -1.70 -10.10
N GLN A 219 -5.99 -1.79 -9.07
CA GLN A 219 -6.92 -2.92 -8.94
C GLN A 219 -8.12 -2.80 -9.89
N PRO A 220 -8.60 -3.91 -10.48
CA PRO A 220 -9.84 -3.91 -11.24
C PRO A 220 -11.03 -3.50 -10.36
N VAL A 221 -11.85 -2.57 -10.85
CA VAL A 221 -13.06 -2.07 -10.14
C VAL A 221 -14.14 -3.15 -9.97
N THR A 222 -13.96 -4.33 -10.57
CA THR A 222 -14.89 -5.46 -10.50
C THR A 222 -14.15 -6.71 -10.04
N THR A 223 -14.56 -7.30 -8.91
CA THR A 223 -13.95 -8.49 -8.31
C THR A 223 -14.36 -9.78 -9.03
N ASN A 224 -14.27 -9.82 -10.36
CA ASN A 224 -14.36 -11.08 -11.09
C ASN A 224 -12.97 -11.68 -11.17
N ILE A 225 -12.69 -12.69 -10.34
CA ILE A 225 -11.39 -13.38 -10.27
C ILE A 225 -11.25 -14.36 -11.45
N THR A 226 -11.43 -13.86 -12.67
CA THR A 226 -11.49 -14.63 -13.93
C THR A 226 -10.18 -15.29 -14.34
N TRP A 227 -9.09 -15.08 -13.60
CA TRP A 227 -7.77 -15.66 -13.88
C TRP A 227 -7.49 -16.92 -13.03
N LEU A 228 -8.41 -17.31 -12.14
CA LEU A 228 -8.38 -18.61 -11.46
C LEU A 228 -9.06 -19.64 -12.35
N HIS A 229 -8.27 -20.36 -13.15
CA HIS A 229 -8.71 -21.49 -13.97
C HIS A 229 -7.90 -22.74 -13.62
#